data_AF-A0A3D1UM07-F1
#
_entry.id   AF-A0A3D1UM07-F1
#
_cell.length_a   1.000
_cell.length_b   1.000
_cell.length_c   1.000
_cell.angle_alpha   90.00
_cell.angle_beta   90.00
_cell.angle_gamma   90.00
#
_symmetry.space_group_name_H-M   'P 1'
#
loop_
_entity.id
_entity.type
_entity.pdbx_description
1 polymer ?
#
loop_
_entity_poly.entity_id
_entity_poly.type
_entity_poly.pdbx_seq_one_letter_code
_entity_poly.pdbx_strand_id
1 'polypeptide(L)'
;MRNVCKWLSMLILTVILAGLSAAEIPAGKVYRKAEYDLAYKLLETMDMKKQFDIMKNGMLEMQLKAAPQLTPYKEIFVKFFEKYLVFDSLKRELADIYLDMFTPEEIKDLIAFYETPLGKKIIEKTPELTLRSAQVGQNAVAKHLLELQNELKKAIEAEQKKSAAPAVQSVRQK
;
A
#
# COMPACT_ATOMS: atom_id res chain seq x y z
N MET A 1 -21.97 -28.63 -9.03
CA MET A 1 -22.04 -27.20 -8.65
C MET A 1 -21.60 -26.90 -7.21
N ARG A 2 -21.65 -27.83 -6.25
CA ARG A 2 -21.20 -27.59 -4.84
C ARG A 2 -19.69 -27.48 -4.61
N ASN A 3 -18.85 -28.00 -5.52
CA ASN A 3 -17.40 -28.02 -5.33
C ASN A 3 -16.67 -26.83 -5.98
N VAL A 4 -17.28 -26.17 -6.97
CA VAL A 4 -16.72 -24.98 -7.64
C VAL A 4 -16.76 -23.76 -6.70
N CYS A 5 -17.79 -23.65 -5.88
CA CYS A 5 -17.94 -22.58 -4.88
C CYS A 5 -16.90 -22.67 -3.74
N LYS A 6 -16.48 -23.90 -3.39
CA LYS A 6 -15.44 -24.12 -2.37
C LYS A 6 -14.05 -23.71 -2.86
N TRP A 7 -13.75 -23.92 -4.15
CA TRP A 7 -12.48 -23.53 -4.75
C TRP A 7 -12.37 -22.02 -4.97
N LEU A 8 -13.47 -21.35 -5.33
CA LEU A 8 -13.53 -19.89 -5.43
C LEU A 8 -13.38 -19.20 -4.06
N SER A 9 -13.99 -19.76 -3.01
CA SER A 9 -13.85 -19.29 -1.63
C SER A 9 -12.44 -19.47 -1.07
N MET A 10 -11.68 -20.46 -1.54
CA MET A 10 -10.31 -20.74 -1.09
C MET A 10 -9.28 -19.86 -1.81
N LEU A 11 -9.54 -19.49 -3.07
CA LEU A 11 -8.70 -18.56 -3.86
C LEU A 11 -8.84 -17.10 -3.41
N ILE A 12 -10.03 -16.66 -2.97
CA ILE A 12 -10.21 -15.31 -2.43
C ILE A 12 -9.45 -15.13 -1.10
N LEU A 13 -9.31 -16.21 -0.30
CA LEU A 13 -8.62 -16.15 0.99
C LEU A 13 -7.09 -16.19 0.85
N THR A 14 -6.55 -16.89 -0.14
CA THR A 14 -5.09 -16.99 -0.33
C THR A 14 -4.47 -15.75 -0.98
N VAL A 15 -5.20 -15.05 -1.86
CA VAL A 15 -4.71 -13.78 -2.45
C VAL A 15 -4.62 -12.66 -1.41
N ILE A 16 -5.45 -12.69 -0.36
CA ILE A 16 -5.39 -11.69 0.73
C ILE A 16 -4.16 -11.90 1.62
N LEU A 17 -3.63 -13.13 1.74
CA LEU A 17 -2.59 -13.46 2.72
C LEU A 17 -1.16 -13.50 2.17
N ALA A 18 -0.97 -13.60 0.85
CA ALA A 18 0.35 -13.86 0.26
C ALA A 18 1.24 -12.62 0.03
N GLY A 19 0.80 -11.42 0.42
CA GLY A 19 1.55 -10.17 0.20
C GLY A 19 1.89 -9.37 1.45
N LEU A 20 1.34 -9.72 2.62
CA LEU A 20 1.74 -9.10 3.87
C LEU A 20 3.00 -9.81 4.36
N SER A 21 4.15 -9.36 3.89
CA SER A 21 5.32 -9.46 4.76
C SER A 21 4.93 -8.68 6.01
N ALA A 22 4.63 -9.38 7.10
CA ALA A 22 4.45 -8.77 8.40
C ALA A 22 5.81 -8.18 8.77
N ALA A 23 6.08 -6.96 8.30
CA ALA A 23 6.96 -6.09 9.05
C ALA A 23 6.31 -6.01 10.43
N GLU A 24 6.88 -6.74 11.39
CA GLU A 24 6.50 -6.60 12.79
C GLU A 24 6.65 -5.11 13.10
N ILE A 25 5.53 -4.42 13.34
CA ILE A 25 5.60 -3.08 13.91
C ILE A 25 6.23 -3.33 15.29
N PRO A 26 7.49 -2.91 15.52
CA PRO A 26 8.12 -3.15 16.81
C PRO A 26 7.21 -2.56 17.88
N ALA A 27 7.07 -3.24 19.02
CA ALA A 27 6.28 -2.73 20.13
C ALA A 27 6.77 -1.30 20.44
N GLY A 28 5.97 -0.31 20.04
CA GLY A 28 6.36 1.09 20.02
C GLY A 28 6.79 1.52 21.42
N LYS A 29 7.81 2.38 21.49
CA LYS A 29 8.18 3.01 22.76
C LYS A 29 6.92 3.66 23.35
N VAL A 30 6.71 3.52 24.65
CA VAL A 30 5.59 4.20 25.31
C VAL A 30 6.01 5.64 25.58
N TYR A 31 5.36 6.58 24.88
CA TYR A 31 5.62 8.01 25.02
C TYR A 31 4.78 8.64 26.15
N ARG A 32 5.21 9.82 26.60
CA ARG A 32 4.48 10.61 27.60
C ARG A 32 3.24 11.23 26.98
N LYS A 33 2.23 11.53 27.82
CA LYS A 33 0.99 12.18 27.37
C LYS A 33 1.25 13.46 26.56
N ALA A 34 2.19 14.30 26.99
CA ALA A 34 2.51 15.55 26.30
C ALA A 34 3.09 15.32 24.89
N GLU A 35 3.82 14.21 24.69
CA GLU A 35 4.38 13.84 23.38
C GLU A 35 3.27 13.34 22.46
N TYR A 36 2.34 12.53 22.98
CA TYR A 36 1.14 12.13 22.26
C TYR A 36 0.25 13.32 21.89
N ASP A 37 -0.01 14.24 22.83
CA ASP A 37 -0.81 15.44 22.56
C ASP A 37 -0.20 16.26 21.41
N LEU A 38 1.13 16.36 21.37
CA LEU A 38 1.86 17.06 20.32
C LEU A 38 1.78 16.33 18.97
N ALA A 39 2.03 15.02 18.94
CA ALA A 39 1.91 14.22 17.71
C ALA A 39 0.47 14.23 17.18
N TYR A 40 -0.53 14.18 18.06
CA TYR A 40 -1.94 14.32 17.70
C TYR A 40 -2.25 15.67 17.06
N LYS A 41 -1.65 16.75 17.56
CA LYS A 41 -1.76 18.06 16.92
C LYS A 41 -1.15 18.03 15.51
N LEU A 42 0.03 17.45 15.34
CA LEU A 42 0.64 17.32 14.00
C LEU A 42 -0.27 16.55 13.02
N LEU A 43 -0.80 15.40 13.44
CA LEU A 43 -1.71 14.60 12.59
C LEU A 43 -2.95 15.39 12.17
N GLU A 44 -3.49 16.21 13.07
CA GLU A 44 -4.61 17.12 12.78
C GLU A 44 -4.19 18.24 11.82
N THR A 45 -3.06 18.90 12.06
CA THR A 45 -2.52 19.96 11.20
C THR A 45 -2.28 19.48 9.77
N MET A 46 -1.91 18.22 9.58
CA MET A 46 -1.71 17.61 8.26
C MET A 46 -2.99 17.06 7.63
N ASP A 47 -4.16 17.26 8.24
CA ASP A 47 -5.45 16.70 7.82
C ASP A 47 -5.42 15.17 7.67
N MET A 48 -4.68 14.45 8.53
CA MET A 48 -4.50 12.99 8.36
C MET A 48 -5.81 12.22 8.36
N LYS A 49 -6.82 12.65 9.12
CA LYS A 49 -8.15 12.02 9.09
C LYS A 49 -8.74 12.03 7.68
N LYS A 50 -8.68 13.18 7.00
CA LYS A 50 -9.18 13.35 5.63
C LYS A 50 -8.37 12.49 4.65
N GLN A 51 -7.04 12.49 4.78
CA GLN A 51 -6.19 11.66 3.93
C GLN A 51 -6.45 10.16 4.14
N PHE A 52 -6.67 9.75 5.38
CA PHE A 52 -7.01 8.36 5.73
C PHE A 52 -8.35 7.94 5.11
N ASP A 53 -9.36 8.80 5.15
CA ASP A 53 -10.66 8.54 4.49
C ASP A 53 -10.54 8.45 2.96
N ILE A 54 -9.75 9.32 2.34
CA ILE A 54 -9.46 9.26 0.91
C ILE A 54 -8.77 7.94 0.56
N MET A 55 -7.76 7.54 1.33
CA MET A 55 -7.04 6.27 1.13
C MET A 55 -7.97 5.06 1.29
N LYS A 56 -8.80 5.03 2.34
CA LYS A 56 -9.79 3.98 2.59
C LYS A 56 -10.74 3.80 1.41
N ASN A 57 -11.26 4.91 0.89
CA ASN A 57 -12.17 4.89 -0.27
C ASN A 57 -11.44 4.49 -1.56
N GLY A 58 -10.23 5.00 -1.78
CA GLY A 58 -9.40 4.63 -2.93
C GLY A 58 -9.03 3.15 -2.94
N MET A 59 -8.75 2.57 -1.76
CA MET A 59 -8.52 1.13 -1.62
C MET A 59 -9.76 0.32 -2.01
N LEU A 60 -10.94 0.72 -1.54
CA LEU A 60 -12.19 0.07 -1.93
C LEU A 60 -12.42 0.14 -3.44
N GLU A 61 -12.27 1.32 -4.03
CA GLU A 61 -12.43 1.52 -5.47
C GLU A 61 -11.45 0.68 -6.28
N MET A 62 -10.19 0.62 -5.84
CA MET A 62 -9.16 -0.21 -6.48
C MET A 62 -9.53 -1.70 -6.44
N GLN A 63 -10.06 -2.21 -5.32
CA GLN A 63 -10.50 -3.60 -5.20
C GLN A 63 -11.70 -3.90 -6.10
N LEU A 64 -12.67 -3.01 -6.16
CA LEU A 64 -13.84 -3.17 -7.03
C LEU A 64 -13.46 -3.08 -8.52
N LYS A 65 -12.49 -2.23 -8.88
CA LYS A 65 -11.97 -2.15 -10.25
C LYS A 65 -11.22 -3.42 -10.64
N ALA A 66 -10.44 -3.99 -9.72
CA ALA A 66 -9.71 -5.24 -9.94
C ALA A 66 -10.65 -6.46 -10.01
N ALA A 67 -11.73 -6.44 -9.23
CA ALA A 67 -12.72 -7.52 -9.17
C ALA A 67 -14.16 -6.97 -9.23
N PRO A 68 -14.66 -6.60 -10.43
CA PRO A 68 -15.99 -6.02 -10.60
C PRO A 68 -17.14 -6.89 -10.08
N GLN A 69 -16.95 -8.21 -10.01
CA GLN A 69 -17.90 -9.17 -9.43
C GLN A 69 -18.16 -8.94 -7.92
N LEU A 70 -17.28 -8.20 -7.24
CA LEU A 70 -17.44 -7.84 -5.84
C LEU A 70 -18.38 -6.63 -5.62
N THR A 71 -18.79 -5.93 -6.69
CA THR A 71 -19.63 -4.72 -6.61
C THR A 71 -20.93 -4.93 -5.82
N PRO A 72 -21.70 -6.02 -5.99
CA PRO A 72 -22.90 -6.27 -5.17
C PRO A 72 -22.60 -6.44 -3.67
N TYR A 73 -21.35 -6.71 -3.30
CA TYR A 73 -20.90 -6.91 -1.92
C TYR A 73 -20.18 -5.69 -1.35
N LYS A 74 -20.16 -4.54 -2.05
CA LYS A 74 -19.50 -3.30 -1.63
C LYS A 74 -19.79 -2.92 -0.17
N GLU A 75 -21.05 -3.05 0.26
CA GLU A 75 -21.49 -2.72 1.62
C GLU A 75 -20.79 -3.55 2.70
N ILE A 76 -20.38 -4.77 2.40
CA ILE A 76 -19.61 -5.60 3.34
C ILE A 76 -18.23 -4.96 3.58
N PHE A 77 -17.57 -4.51 2.51
CA PHE A 77 -16.27 -3.83 2.61
C PHE A 77 -16.39 -2.49 3.33
N VAL A 78 -17.41 -1.69 3.00
CA VAL A 78 -17.66 -0.39 3.66
C VAL A 78 -17.80 -0.60 5.16
N LYS A 79 -18.71 -1.48 5.60
CA LYS A 79 -18.92 -1.77 7.02
C LYS A 79 -17.68 -2.33 7.71
N PHE A 80 -16.90 -3.15 7.01
CA PHE A 80 -15.66 -3.69 7.55
C PHE A 80 -14.63 -2.57 7.77
N PHE A 81 -14.46 -1.67 6.80
CA PHE A 81 -13.54 -0.53 6.92
C PHE A 81 -14.02 0.49 7.95
N GLU A 82 -15.31 0.77 8.05
CA GLU A 82 -15.87 1.62 9.10
C GLU A 82 -15.68 1.04 10.50
N LYS A 83 -15.48 -0.28 10.62
CA LYS A 83 -15.24 -0.93 11.91
C LYS A 83 -13.76 -0.94 12.32
N TYR A 84 -12.85 -1.13 11.36
CA TYR A 84 -11.43 -1.41 11.66
C TYR A 84 -10.44 -0.40 11.06
N LEU A 85 -10.83 0.32 10.01
CA LEU A 85 -10.04 1.38 9.40
C LEU A 85 -10.63 2.74 9.75
N VAL A 86 -10.70 3.02 11.05
CA VAL A 86 -11.14 4.30 11.59
C VAL A 86 -9.91 5.06 12.08
N PHE A 87 -9.78 6.32 11.66
CA PHE A 87 -8.64 7.15 12.06
C PHE A 87 -8.50 7.23 13.58
N ASP A 88 -9.60 7.45 14.30
CA ASP A 88 -9.57 7.62 15.76
C ASP A 88 -9.12 6.35 16.50
N SER A 89 -9.40 5.15 15.97
CA SER A 89 -8.93 3.90 16.56
C SER A 89 -7.46 3.60 16.28
N LEU A 90 -6.89 4.21 15.22
CA LEU A 90 -5.51 4.01 14.78
C LEU A 90 -4.63 5.23 15.07
N LYS A 91 -5.19 6.29 15.66
CA LYS A 91 -4.51 7.57 15.86
C LYS A 91 -3.27 7.42 16.73
N ARG A 92 -3.31 6.51 17.70
CA ARG A 92 -2.19 6.26 18.61
C ARG A 92 -1.02 5.62 17.87
N GLU A 93 -1.28 4.58 17.11
CA GLU A 93 -0.30 3.88 16.29
C GLU A 93 0.29 4.81 15.23
N LEU A 94 -0.54 5.68 14.63
CA LEU A 94 -0.07 6.72 13.73
C LEU A 94 0.82 7.73 14.44
N ALA A 95 0.49 8.14 15.67
CA ALA A 95 1.32 9.05 16.45
C ALA A 95 2.66 8.40 16.85
N ASP A 96 2.66 7.12 17.21
CA ASP A 96 3.87 6.37 17.53
C ASP A 96 4.89 6.41 16.37
N ILE A 97 4.41 6.29 15.11
CA ILE A 97 5.27 6.42 13.92
C ILE A 97 6.01 7.77 13.89
N TYR A 98 5.31 8.87 14.15
CA TYR A 98 5.95 10.20 14.14
C TYR A 98 6.90 10.38 15.33
N LEU A 99 6.53 9.86 16.51
CA LEU A 99 7.35 9.96 17.72
C LEU A 99 8.61 9.09 17.65
N ASP A 100 8.57 8.01 16.86
CA ASP A 100 9.75 7.17 16.56
C ASP A 100 10.73 7.85 15.59
N MET A 101 10.23 8.74 14.73
CA MET A 101 11.00 9.36 13.65
C MET A 101 11.49 10.78 13.98
N PHE A 102 10.77 11.50 14.84
CA PHE A 102 11.00 12.91 15.11
C PHE A 102 11.03 13.19 16.61
N THR A 103 11.92 14.09 17.00
CA THR A 103 11.93 14.65 18.36
C THR A 103 10.72 15.55 18.60
N PRO A 104 10.32 15.79 19.87
CA PRO A 104 9.24 16.73 20.18
C PRO A 104 9.49 18.14 19.63
N GLU A 105 10.73 18.58 19.56
CA GLU A 105 11.12 19.87 18.98
C GLU A 105 10.85 19.90 17.47
N GLU A 106 11.28 18.87 16.73
CA GLU A 106 11.02 18.76 15.29
C GLU A 106 9.52 18.64 14.98
N ILE A 107 8.75 17.95 15.81
CA ILE A 107 7.28 17.88 15.64
C ILE A 107 6.66 19.27 15.80
N LYS A 108 7.14 20.11 16.74
CA LYS A 108 6.68 21.51 16.87
C LYS A 108 7.01 22.31 15.62
N ASP A 109 8.22 22.16 15.08
CA ASP A 109 8.65 22.85 13.87
C ASP A 109 7.82 22.42 12.65
N LEU A 110 7.49 21.13 12.52
CA LEU A 110 6.59 20.61 11.49
C LEU A 110 5.19 21.22 11.61
N ILE A 111 4.63 21.28 12.83
CA ILE A 111 3.34 21.93 13.07
C ILE A 111 3.39 23.40 12.64
N ALA A 112 4.41 24.13 13.07
CA ALA A 112 4.58 25.55 12.73
C ALA A 112 4.68 25.76 11.22
N PHE A 113 5.42 24.90 10.52
CA PHE A 113 5.52 24.94 9.06
C PHE A 113 4.18 24.64 8.38
N TYR A 114 3.49 23.57 8.76
CA TYR A 114 2.22 23.17 8.14
C TYR A 114 1.07 24.13 8.44
N GLU A 115 1.14 24.91 9.52
CA GLU A 115 0.20 25.99 9.80
C GLU A 115 0.35 27.19 8.84
N THR A 116 1.50 27.35 8.16
CA THR A 116 1.72 28.43 7.17
C THR A 116 0.88 28.23 5.89
N PRO A 117 0.59 29.31 5.12
CA PRO A 117 -0.10 29.19 3.84
C PRO A 117 0.60 28.25 2.84
N LEU A 118 1.94 28.23 2.85
CA LEU A 118 2.71 27.34 2.00
C LEU A 118 2.61 25.89 2.48
N GLY A 119 2.74 25.64 3.79
CA GLY A 119 2.62 24.32 4.39
C GLY A 119 1.25 23.68 4.09
N LYS A 120 0.17 24.42 4.28
CA LYS A 120 -1.19 23.98 3.90
C LYS A 120 -1.30 23.67 2.42
N LYS A 121 -0.75 24.53 1.56
CA LYS A 121 -0.73 24.30 0.10
C LYS A 121 0.01 23.02 -0.27
N ILE A 122 1.11 22.70 0.42
CA ILE A 122 1.85 21.44 0.22
C ILE A 122 0.97 20.24 0.61
N ILE A 123 0.30 20.28 1.76
CA ILE A 123 -0.64 19.21 2.18
C ILE A 123 -1.71 18.97 1.11
N GLU A 124 -2.33 20.04 0.62
CA GLU A 124 -3.38 19.96 -0.41
C GLU A 124 -2.86 19.44 -1.75
N LYS A 125 -1.64 19.82 -2.14
CA LYS A 125 -1.09 19.51 -3.47
C LYS A 125 -0.29 18.21 -3.52
N THR A 126 0.09 17.65 -2.38
CA THR A 126 0.87 16.40 -2.32
C THR A 126 0.20 15.25 -3.08
N PRO A 127 -1.12 14.97 -2.93
CA PRO A 127 -1.77 13.91 -3.72
C PRO A 127 -1.68 14.13 -5.23
N GLU A 128 -1.87 15.37 -5.68
CA GLU A 128 -1.78 15.75 -7.09
C GLU A 128 -0.34 15.62 -7.62
N LEU A 129 0.64 16.04 -6.82
CA LEU A 129 2.06 15.87 -7.14
C LEU A 129 2.42 14.40 -7.30
N THR A 130 2.01 13.56 -6.35
CA THR A 130 2.24 12.11 -6.41
C THR A 130 1.63 11.49 -7.66
N LEU A 131 0.38 11.83 -7.99
CA LEU A 131 -0.30 11.34 -9.19
C LEU A 131 0.43 11.75 -10.47
N ARG A 132 0.81 13.03 -10.60
CA ARG A 132 1.52 13.54 -11.77
C ARG A 132 2.90 12.89 -11.90
N SER A 133 3.63 12.72 -10.80
CA SER A 133 4.93 12.03 -10.77
C SER A 133 4.80 10.57 -11.22
N ALA A 134 3.77 9.86 -10.75
CA ALA A 134 3.49 8.50 -11.20
C ALA A 134 3.20 8.43 -12.70
N GLN A 135 2.45 9.40 -13.25
CA GLN A 135 2.16 9.47 -14.69
C GLN A 135 3.42 9.67 -15.53
N VAL A 136 4.39 10.45 -15.04
CA VAL A 136 5.69 10.60 -15.72
C VAL A 136 6.40 9.25 -15.86
N GLY A 137 6.46 8.47 -14.77
CA GLY A 137 7.04 7.12 -14.79
C GLY A 137 6.29 6.16 -15.72
N GLN A 138 4.96 6.16 -15.67
CA GLN A 138 4.13 5.36 -16.57
C GLN A 138 4.37 5.71 -18.04
N ASN A 139 4.47 6.99 -18.37
CA ASN A 139 4.74 7.44 -19.73
C ASN A 139 6.14 7.05 -20.20
N ALA A 140 7.14 7.08 -19.31
CA ALA A 140 8.48 6.59 -19.62
C ALA A 140 8.43 5.11 -20.01
N VAL A 141 7.80 4.26 -19.20
CA VAL A 141 7.67 2.82 -19.52
C VAL A 141 6.87 2.60 -20.81
N ALA A 142 5.76 3.31 -20.99
CA ALA A 142 4.90 3.15 -22.17
C ALA A 142 5.65 3.41 -23.50
N LYS A 143 6.57 4.37 -23.53
CA LYS A 143 7.43 4.66 -24.70
C LYS A 143 8.38 3.53 -25.06
N HIS A 144 8.75 2.70 -24.08
CA HIS A 144 9.70 1.60 -24.25
C HIS A 144 9.04 0.23 -24.14
N LEU A 145 7.70 0.17 -24.22
CA LEU A 145 6.95 -1.07 -24.00
C LEU A 145 7.33 -2.18 -24.99
N LEU A 146 7.61 -1.83 -26.25
CA LEU A 146 8.02 -2.80 -27.28
C LEU A 146 9.38 -3.43 -26.98
N GLU A 147 10.33 -2.65 -26.45
CA GLU A 147 11.63 -3.15 -26.03
C GLU A 147 11.48 -4.17 -24.89
N LEU A 148 10.69 -3.83 -23.87
CA LEU A 148 10.36 -4.72 -22.77
C LEU A 148 9.70 -6.02 -23.26
N GLN A 149 8.74 -5.94 -24.19
CA GLN A 149 8.09 -7.11 -24.77
C GLN A 149 9.07 -8.04 -25.50
N ASN A 150 10.00 -7.47 -26.26
CA ASN A 150 11.01 -8.24 -27.00
C ASN A 150 11.98 -8.95 -26.06
N GLU A 151 12.49 -8.26 -25.03
CA GLU A 151 13.40 -8.85 -24.04
C GLU A 151 12.70 -9.95 -23.23
N LEU A 152 11.45 -9.73 -22.82
CA LEU A 152 10.66 -10.74 -22.11
C LEU A 152 10.44 -11.98 -22.98
N LYS A 153 10.12 -11.80 -24.27
CA LYS A 153 9.98 -12.92 -25.21
C LYS A 153 11.27 -13.74 -25.31
N LYS A 154 12.42 -13.08 -25.51
CA LYS A 154 13.73 -13.76 -25.58
C LYS A 154 14.04 -14.55 -24.30
N ALA A 155 13.78 -13.97 -23.13
CA ALA A 155 14.02 -14.61 -21.85
C ALA A 155 13.15 -15.87 -21.65
N ILE A 156 11.86 -15.79 -21.98
CA ILE A 156 10.94 -16.93 -21.91
C ILE A 156 11.39 -18.05 -22.85
N GLU A 157 11.76 -17.73 -24.09
CA GLU A 157 12.25 -18.72 -25.06
C GLU A 157 13.54 -19.40 -24.59
N ALA A 158 14.45 -18.66 -23.94
CA ALA A 158 15.68 -19.22 -23.39
C ALA A 158 15.41 -20.19 -22.22
N GLU A 159 14.50 -19.85 -21.32
CA GLU A 159 14.10 -20.72 -20.20
C GLU A 159 13.34 -21.98 -20.65
N GLN A 160 12.49 -21.85 -21.67
CA GLN A 160 11.85 -23.01 -22.31
C GLN A 160 12.87 -23.94 -22.96
N LYS A 161 13.91 -23.41 -23.61
CA LYS A 161 14.99 -24.22 -24.20
C LYS A 161 15.86 -24.91 -23.15
N LYS A 162 16.12 -24.26 -22.00
CA LYS A 162 16.83 -24.89 -20.87
C LYS A 162 16.02 -26.00 -20.21
N SER A 163 14.72 -25.79 -20.00
CA SER A 163 13.83 -26.81 -19.41
C SER A 163 13.50 -27.96 -20.36
N ALA A 164 13.55 -27.72 -21.68
CA ALA A 164 13.40 -28.76 -22.71
C ALA A 164 14.69 -29.54 -23.00
N ALA A 165 15.85 -29.13 -22.47
CA ALA A 165 17.06 -29.92 -22.55
C ALA A 165 16.88 -31.16 -21.64
N PRO A 166 16.97 -32.39 -22.18
CA PRO A 166 16.72 -33.58 -21.38
C PRO A 166 17.75 -33.66 -20.26
N ALA A 167 17.33 -34.10 -19.08
CA ALA A 167 18.17 -34.47 -17.95
C ALA A 167 19.10 -35.64 -18.34
N VAL A 168 20.08 -35.39 -19.20
CA VAL A 168 21.12 -36.33 -19.61
C VAL A 168 22.39 -35.95 -18.87
N GLN A 169 22.37 -36.16 -17.56
CA GLN A 169 23.58 -36.34 -16.74
C GLN A 169 23.19 -36.82 -15.33
N SER A 170 22.53 -37.97 -15.24
CA SER A 170 22.59 -38.81 -14.03
C SER A 170 23.02 -40.25 -14.31
N VAL A 171 23.44 -40.57 -15.53
CA VAL A 171 23.97 -41.90 -15.87
C VAL A 171 25.40 -41.79 -16.40
N ARG A 172 26.35 -41.54 -15.52
CA ARG A 172 27.68 -42.15 -15.63
C ARG A 172 28.48 -41.99 -14.34
N GLN A 173 29.09 -43.10 -13.92
CA GLN A 173 30.02 -43.31 -12.78
C GLN A 173 29.28 -43.62 -11.48
N LYS A 174 29.32 -44.83 -10.91
CA LYS A 174 30.17 -46.02 -11.10
C LYS A 174 29.33 -47.27 -10.83
#